data_AF-A0A833FV33-F1
#
_entry.id   AF-A0A833FV33-F1
#
_cell.length_a   1.000
_cell.length_b   1.000
_cell.length_c   1.000
_cell.angle_alpha   90.00
_cell.angle_beta   90.00
_cell.angle_gamma   90.00
#
_symmetry.space_group_name_H-M   'P 1'
#
loop_
_entity.id
_entity.type
_entity.pdbx_description
1 polymer ?
#
loop_
_entity_poly.entity_id
_entity_poly.type
_entity_poly.pdbx_seq_one_letter_code
_entity_poly.pdbx_strand_id
1 'polypeptide(L)'
;MTLYRYKAFDKAGIIHKGTIEASSLETLRNSLCAQNLSLVSHSRDLPFFFQRRPSPKVLMNICLHLEQFENAGIPLIESLEELRKTQSSQKLK
;
A
#
# COMPACT_ATOMS: atom_id res chain seq x y z
N MET A 1 10.24 -13.55 0.19
CA MET A 1 8.95 -13.79 0.87
C MET A 1 8.68 -12.57 1.75
N THR A 2 7.45 -12.07 1.80
CA THR A 2 7.14 -10.82 2.52
C THR A 2 6.34 -11.14 3.78
N LEU A 3 6.73 -10.54 4.90
CA LEU A 3 5.97 -10.66 6.14
C LEU A 3 4.76 -9.73 6.06
N TYR A 4 3.57 -10.27 6.29
CA TYR A 4 2.32 -9.51 6.39
C TYR A 4 1.83 -9.55 7.82
N ARG A 5 1.52 -8.38 8.38
CA ARG A 5 0.70 -8.27 9.57
C ARG A 5 -0.76 -8.23 9.13
N TYR A 6 -1.60 -9.05 9.75
CA TYR A 6 -3.01 -9.15 9.41
C TYR A 6 -3.91 -8.93 10.62
N LYS A 7 -5.13 -8.48 10.34
CA LYS A 7 -6.27 -8.50 11.23
C LYS A 7 -7.36 -9.28 10.49
N ALA A 8 -7.85 -10.35 11.11
CA ALA A 8 -8.89 -11.20 10.56
C ALA A 8 -9.93 -11.50 11.64
N PHE A 9 -11.16 -11.85 11.26
CA PHE A 9 -12.15 -12.38 12.19
C PHE A 9 -12.38 -13.86 11.94
N ASP A 10 -12.62 -14.60 13.01
CA ASP A 10 -13.13 -15.98 12.93
C ASP A 10 -14.66 -15.96 12.82
N LYS A 11 -15.29 -17.10 12.50
CA LYS A 11 -16.75 -17.29 12.39
C LYS A 11 -17.49 -16.91 13.68
N ALA A 12 -16.83 -16.96 14.83
CA ALA A 12 -17.36 -16.49 16.12
C ALA A 12 -17.32 -14.96 16.29
N GLY A 13 -16.83 -14.20 15.30
CA GLY A 13 -16.68 -12.74 15.35
C GLY A 13 -15.46 -12.26 16.14
N ILE A 14 -14.61 -13.18 16.62
CA ILE A 14 -13.40 -12.84 17.37
C ILE A 14 -12.32 -12.35 16.40
N ILE A 15 -11.71 -11.21 16.73
CA ILE A 15 -10.66 -10.61 15.93
C ILE A 15 -9.31 -11.22 16.30
N HIS A 16 -8.68 -11.88 15.35
CA HIS A 16 -7.32 -12.38 15.42
C HIS A 16 -6.36 -11.42 14.71
N LYS A 17 -5.24 -11.12 15.37
CA LYS A 17 -4.15 -10.33 14.81
C LYS A 17 -2.90 -11.18 14.84
N GLY A 18 -2.12 -11.15 13.77
CA GLY A 18 -0.91 -11.95 13.66
C GLY A 18 0.01 -11.47 12.56
N THR A 19 1.10 -12.19 12.36
CA THR A 19 1.98 -12.03 11.21
C THR A 19 2.08 -13.35 10.47
N ILE A 20 2.17 -13.30 9.15
CA ILE A 20 2.30 -14.48 8.30
C ILE A 20 3.14 -14.12 7.08
N GLU A 21 4.01 -15.04 6.69
CA GLU A 21 4.79 -14.90 5.47
C GLU A 21 3.94 -15.31 4.27
N ALA A 22 3.87 -14.43 3.28
CA ALA A 22 3.15 -14.67 2.05
C ALA A 22 3.91 -14.05 0.87
N SER A 23 3.76 -14.60 -0.33
CA SER A 23 4.37 -14.07 -1.56
C SER A 23 3.52 -12.98 -2.21
N SER A 24 2.21 -13.00 -1.97
CA SER A 24 1.23 -12.03 -2.46
C SER A 24 0.03 -11.91 -1.51
N LEU A 25 -0.78 -10.86 -1.69
CA LEU A 25 -2.04 -10.67 -0.96
C LEU A 25 -3.01 -11.86 -1.16
N GLU A 26 -2.99 -12.47 -2.33
CA GLU A 26 -3.83 -13.65 -2.63
C GLU A 26 -3.40 -14.86 -1.80
N THR A 27 -2.09 -15.12 -1.72
CA THR A 27 -1.54 -16.20 -0.88
C THR A 27 -1.78 -15.95 0.61
N LEU A 28 -1.76 -14.69 1.05
CA LEU A 28 -2.16 -14.30 2.42
C LEU A 28 -3.63 -14.68 2.68
N ARG A 29 -4.53 -14.30 1.77
CA ARG A 29 -5.96 -14.62 1.89
C ARG A 29 -6.21 -16.13 1.94
N ASN A 30 -5.56 -16.89 1.06
CA ASN A 30 -5.71 -18.34 1.02
C ASN A 30 -5.23 -19.00 2.32
N SER A 31 -4.12 -18.53 2.88
CA SER A 31 -3.59 -19.02 4.14
C SER A 31 -4.51 -18.72 5.32
N LEU A 32 -5.14 -17.53 5.35
CA LEU A 32 -6.14 -17.18 6.36
C LEU A 32 -7.43 -17.98 6.20
N CYS A 33 -7.88 -18.18 4.96
CA CYS A 33 -9.06 -18.98 4.65
C CYS A 33 -8.90 -20.43 5.12
N ALA A 34 -7.71 -21.03 4.91
CA ALA A 34 -7.39 -22.37 5.43
C ALA A 34 -7.47 -22.47 6.96
N GLN A 35 -7.34 -21.35 7.67
CA GLN A 35 -7.49 -21.25 9.12
C GLN A 35 -8.90 -20.84 9.57
N ASN A 36 -9.88 -20.82 8.66
CA ASN A 36 -11.24 -20.30 8.89
C ASN A 36 -11.31 -18.80 9.25
N LEU A 37 -10.26 -18.04 8.92
CA LEU A 37 -10.17 -16.61 9.20
C LEU A 37 -10.52 -15.78 7.97
N SER A 38 -11.32 -14.73 8.18
CA SER A 38 -11.69 -13.75 7.14
C SER A 38 -10.88 -12.48 7.30
N LEU A 39 -10.10 -12.11 6.27
CA LEU A 39 -9.21 -10.95 6.30
C LEU A 39 -10.01 -9.63 6.37
N VAL A 40 -9.74 -8.83 7.41
CA VAL A 40 -10.29 -7.47 7.58
C VAL A 40 -9.31 -6.43 7.04
N SER A 41 -8.06 -6.50 7.49
CA SER A 41 -7.02 -5.57 7.06
C SER A 41 -5.66 -6.25 7.10
N HIS A 42 -4.77 -5.77 6.25
CA HIS A 42 -3.39 -6.23 6.20
C HIS A 42 -2.46 -5.04 6.03
N SER A 43 -1.26 -5.18 6.58
CA SER A 43 -0.13 -4.31 6.30
C SER A 43 1.07 -5.19 6.03
N ARG A 44 1.82 -4.90 4.97
CA ARG A 44 3.12 -5.54 4.80
C ARG A 44 4.04 -5.00 5.89
N ASP A 45 4.69 -5.89 6.63
CA ASP A 45 5.80 -5.54 7.52
C ASP A 45 7.00 -5.23 6.61
N LEU A 46 6.96 -4.04 6.01
CA LEU A 46 8.14 -3.47 5.39
C LEU A 46 9.03 -3.01 6.55
N PRO A 47 10.34 -3.35 6.55
CA PRO A 47 11.24 -2.84 7.57
C PRO A 47 11.09 -1.32 7.66
N PHE A 48 11.13 -0.76 8.87
CA PHE A 48 10.88 0.66 9.16
C PHE A 48 11.64 1.63 8.21
N PHE A 49 12.76 1.19 7.64
CA PHE A 49 13.50 1.85 6.56
C PHE A 49 12.70 2.14 5.28
N PHE A 50 11.57 1.48 5.04
CA PHE A 50 10.69 1.70 3.90
C PHE A 50 9.49 2.62 4.21
N GLN A 51 9.28 3.00 5.48
CA GLN A 51 8.43 4.14 5.84
C GLN A 51 9.23 5.45 5.78
N ARG A 52 10.11 5.58 4.78
CA ARG A 52 10.78 6.86 4.52
C ARG A 52 9.72 7.85 4.09
N ARG A 53 9.52 8.89 4.91
CA ARG A 53 8.82 10.09 4.47
C ARG A 53 9.46 10.55 3.16
N PRO A 54 8.66 10.93 2.14
CA PRO A 54 9.22 11.45 0.90
C PRO A 54 10.17 12.61 1.25
N SER A 55 11.33 12.64 0.59
CA SER A 55 12.25 13.77 0.79
C SER A 55 11.55 15.07 0.40
N PRO A 56 11.96 16.23 0.95
CA PRO A 56 11.41 17.53 0.55
C PRO A 56 11.45 17.76 -0.97
N LYS A 57 12.47 17.22 -1.66
CA LYS A 57 12.60 17.28 -3.12
C LYS A 57 11.52 16.48 -3.84
N VAL A 58 11.16 15.30 -3.32
CA VAL A 58 10.06 14.49 -3.88
C VAL A 58 8.73 15.20 -3.70
N LEU A 59 8.48 15.79 -2.52
CA LEU A 59 7.28 16.58 -2.27
C LEU A 59 7.20 17.79 -3.20
N MET A 60 8.30 18.52 -3.37
CA MET A 60 8.35 19.66 -4.29
C MET A 60 8.04 19.26 -5.74
N ASN A 61 8.63 18.17 -6.23
CA ASN A 61 8.34 17.67 -7.58
C ASN A 61 6.86 17.28 -7.74
N ILE A 62 6.25 16.66 -6.72
CA ILE A 62 4.81 16.35 -6.75
C ILE A 62 3.98 17.63 -6.87
N CYS A 63 4.28 18.65 -6.06
CA CYS A 63 3.56 19.91 -6.09
C CYS A 63 3.70 20.63 -7.45
N LEU A 64 4.90 20.64 -8.03
CA LEU A 64 5.12 21.24 -9.35
C LEU A 64 4.36 20.52 -10.46
N HIS A 65 4.29 19.18 -10.43
CA HIS A 65 3.50 18.44 -11.41
C HIS A 65 2.00 18.66 -11.24
N LEU A 66 1.51 18.73 -9.99
CA LEU A 66 0.10 19.08 -9.74
C LEU A 66 -0.24 20.48 -10.26
N GLU A 67 0.64 21.47 -10.05
CA GLU A 67 0.48 22.82 -10.59
C GLU A 67 0.42 22.81 -12.12
N GLN A 68 1.25 22.02 -12.79
CA GLN A 68 1.20 21.85 -14.26
C GLN A 68 -0.13 21.25 -14.72
N PHE A 69 -0.64 20.25 -14.02
CA PHE A 69 -1.91 19.62 -14.36
C PHE A 69 -3.11 20.53 -14.11
N GLU A 70 -3.12 21.26 -12.99
CA GLU A 70 -4.14 22.28 -12.71
C GLU A 70 -4.15 23.38 -13.78
N ASN A 71 -2.97 23.90 -14.17
CA ASN A 71 -2.86 24.89 -15.24
C ASN A 71 -3.29 24.38 -16.62
N ALA A 72 -3.16 23.07 -16.86
CA ALA A 72 -3.65 22.42 -18.07
C ALA A 72 -5.16 22.09 -18.00
N GLY A 73 -5.82 22.36 -16.87
CA GLY A 73 -7.24 22.06 -16.65
C GLY A 73 -7.53 20.57 -16.46
N ILE A 74 -6.54 19.77 -16.08
CA ILE A 74 -6.69 18.33 -15.87
C ILE A 74 -7.32 18.08 -14.49
N PRO A 75 -8.40 17.29 -14.40
CA PRO A 75 -9.03 16.97 -13.13
C PRO A 75 -8.05 16.35 -12.13
N LEU A 76 -8.12 16.79 -10.87
CA LEU A 76 -7.22 16.34 -9.80
C LEU A 76 -7.11 14.80 -9.68
N ILE A 77 -8.21 14.08 -9.88
CA ILE A 77 -8.22 12.61 -9.83
C ILE A 77 -7.34 12.01 -10.92
N GLU A 78 -7.44 12.51 -12.16
CA GLU A 78 -6.62 12.04 -13.29
C GLU A 78 -5.15 12.39 -13.08
N SER A 79 -4.87 13.60 -12.58
CA SER A 79 -3.53 14.08 -12.21
C SER A 79 -2.86 13.15 -11.18
N LEU A 80 -3.60 12.71 -10.16
CA LEU A 80 -3.10 11.80 -9.13
C LEU A 80 -2.86 10.38 -9.66
N GLU A 81 -3.72 9.89 -10.55
CA GLU A 81 -3.49 8.60 -11.21
C GLU A 81 -2.22 8.60 -12.06
N GLU A 82 -1.98 9.69 -12.79
CA GLU A 82 -0.79 9.85 -13.63
C GLU A 82 0.50 9.99 -12.80
N LEU A 83 0.45 10.73 -11.69
CA LEU A 83 1.54 10.80 -10.73
C LEU A 83 1.90 9.43 -10.14
N ARG A 84 0.89 8.63 -9.80
CA ARG A 84 1.09 7.28 -9.27
C ARG A 84 1.80 6.38 -10.28
N LYS A 85 1.44 6.45 -11.56
CA LYS A 85 2.09 5.68 -12.64
C LYS A 85 3.55 6.09 -12.81
N THR A 86 3.81 7.40 -12.82
CA THR A 86 5.16 7.96 -13.01
C THR A 86 6.10 7.60 -11.86
N GLN A 87 5.61 7.56 -10.61
CA GLN A 87 6.43 7.22 -9.43
C GLN A 87 6.68 5.72 -9.24
N SER A 88 5.83 4.83 -9.78
CA SER A 88 6.05 3.38 -9.71
C SER A 88 7.32 2.93 -10.44
N SER A 89 7.75 3.69 -11.45
CA SER A 89 8.96 3.45 -12.24
C SER A 89 10.25 3.92 -11.56
N GLN A 90 10.16 4.84 -10.58
CA GLN A 90 11.27 5.22 -9.71
C GLN A 90 11.19 4.39 -8.43
N LYS A 91 11.52 3.10 -8.52
CA LYS A 91 11.83 2.32 -7.32
C LYS A 91 12.90 3.08 -6.53
N LEU A 92 12.47 3.62 -5.40
CA LEU A 92 13.26 4.23 -4.33
C LEU A 92 14.52 3.38 -4.11
N LYS A 93 15.65 3.85 -4.65
CA LYS A 93 16.98 3.38 -4.25
C LYS A 93 17.38 4.07 -2.96
#